data_AF-A0A851INH9-F1
#
_entry.id   AF-A0A851INH9-F1
#
_cell.length_a   1.000
_cell.length_b   1.000
_cell.length_c   1.000
_cell.angle_alpha   90.00
_cell.angle_beta   90.00
_cell.angle_gamma   90.00
#
_symmetry.space_group_name_H-M   'P 1'
#
loop_
_entity.id
_entity.type
_entity.pdbx_description
1 polymer ?
#
loop_
_entity_poly.entity_id
_entity_poly.type
_entity_poly.pdbx_seq_one_letter_code
_entity_poly.pdbx_strand_id
1 'polypeptide(L)'
;MILDIGFVVLLIIFMFLGYRRGFSLEFFNMFKYIFIIFITNYVYKFFLDSEGIKSQNQLKVFIVIVAIQYLAYSAILIINKKFLKSIKINKFDKLSGMIFGIMKLFFVAIIVYIVVIAGSLKSKSIKNARNKSICIKIMTKYALRFTDSFPGFIENDVKRYVISQREKEVINDVLHDYENPEPDKFEKSKEIN
;
A
#
# COMPACT_ATOMS: atom_id res chain seq x y z
N MET A 1 0.90 -14.82 5.56
CA MET A 1 2.19 -15.52 5.39
C MET A 1 2.80 -15.31 4.01
N ILE A 2 2.23 -15.79 2.89
CA ILE A 2 2.90 -15.67 1.56
C ILE A 2 3.13 -14.21 1.11
N LEU A 3 2.15 -13.31 1.34
CA LEU A 3 2.29 -11.89 1.05
C LEU A 3 3.38 -11.25 1.93
N ASP A 4 3.45 -11.62 3.21
CA ASP A 4 4.42 -11.07 4.16
C ASP A 4 5.85 -11.49 3.79
N ILE A 5 6.04 -12.77 3.43
CA ILE A 5 7.32 -13.28 2.90
C ILE A 5 7.71 -12.50 1.64
N GLY A 6 6.75 -12.28 0.73
CA GLY A 6 6.96 -11.47 -0.47
C GLY A 6 7.46 -10.06 -0.15
N PHE A 7 6.87 -9.39 0.85
CA PHE A 7 7.31 -8.06 1.28
C PHE A 7 8.73 -8.06 1.86
N VAL A 8 9.09 -9.06 2.66
CA VAL A 8 10.45 -9.19 3.23
C VAL A 8 11.48 -9.41 2.13
N VAL A 9 11.20 -10.30 1.18
CA VAL A 9 12.08 -10.54 0.02
C VAL A 9 12.23 -9.27 -0.82
N LEU A 10 11.12 -8.56 -1.07
CA LEU A 10 11.12 -7.31 -1.83
C LEU A 10 11.95 -6.21 -1.14
N LEU A 11 11.89 -6.14 0.20
CA LEU A 11 12.68 -5.22 1.01
C LEU A 11 14.18 -5.47 0.82
N ILE A 12 14.62 -6.73 0.90
CA ILE A 12 16.03 -7.11 0.71
C ILE A 12 16.50 -6.75 -0.71
N ILE A 13 15.69 -7.07 -1.72
CA ILE A 13 15.98 -6.76 -3.13
C ILE A 13 16.09 -5.24 -3.33
N PHE A 14 15.20 -4.45 -2.75
CA PHE A 14 15.21 -3.00 -2.90
C PHE A 14 16.37 -2.33 -2.16
N MET A 15 16.77 -2.83 -0.99
CA MET A 15 18.00 -2.37 -0.32
C MET A 15 19.22 -2.60 -1.21
N PHE A 16 19.38 -3.82 -1.74
CA PHE A 16 20.54 -4.16 -2.57
C PHE A 16 20.57 -3.38 -3.88
N LEU A 17 19.41 -3.24 -4.55
CA LEU A 17 19.29 -2.43 -5.76
C LEU A 17 19.58 -0.96 -5.49
N GLY A 18 19.05 -0.40 -4.39
CA GLY A 18 19.30 0.98 -3.99
C GLY A 18 20.79 1.23 -3.75
N TYR A 19 21.45 0.35 -3.02
CA TYR A 19 22.90 0.41 -2.77
C TYR A 19 23.71 0.40 -4.07
N ARG A 20 23.32 -0.43 -5.06
CA ARG A 20 24.02 -0.51 -6.35
C ARG A 20 23.76 0.70 -7.27
N ARG A 21 22.56 1.29 -7.18
CA ARG A 21 22.12 2.37 -8.07
C ARG A 21 22.63 3.74 -7.64
N GLY A 22 22.90 3.93 -6.34
CA GLY A 22 23.28 5.21 -5.76
C GLY A 22 22.07 6.12 -5.51
N PHE A 23 22.33 7.29 -4.94
CA PHE A 23 21.30 8.21 -4.44
C PHE A 23 20.36 8.66 -5.55
N SER A 24 20.90 9.37 -6.53
CA SER A 24 20.11 10.14 -7.49
C SER A 24 19.19 9.22 -8.30
N LEU A 25 19.74 8.13 -8.83
CA LEU A 25 18.94 7.18 -9.61
C LEU A 25 17.82 6.54 -8.78
N GLU A 26 18.07 6.20 -7.51
CA GLU A 26 17.05 5.58 -6.67
C GLU A 26 16.01 6.59 -6.16
N PHE A 27 16.42 7.83 -5.90
CA PHE A 27 15.54 8.96 -5.59
C PHE A 27 14.51 9.15 -6.71
N PHE A 28 14.95 9.37 -7.95
CA PHE A 28 14.02 9.54 -9.07
C PHE A 28 13.19 8.28 -9.36
N ASN A 29 13.76 7.09 -9.14
CA ASN A 29 13.00 5.85 -9.26
C ASN A 29 11.92 5.69 -8.17
N MET A 30 12.09 6.28 -6.99
CA MET A 30 11.05 6.36 -5.96
C MET A 30 9.91 7.30 -6.39
N PHE A 31 10.23 8.49 -6.91
CA PHE A 31 9.23 9.46 -7.37
C PHE A 31 8.30 8.91 -8.45
N LYS A 32 8.79 7.99 -9.30
CA LYS A 32 7.96 7.27 -10.26
C LYS A 32 6.67 6.71 -9.62
N TYR A 33 6.75 6.11 -8.44
CA TYR A 33 5.59 5.49 -7.79
C TYR A 33 4.62 6.54 -7.23
N ILE A 34 5.14 7.66 -6.73
CA ILE A 34 4.34 8.80 -6.28
C ILE A 34 3.57 9.37 -7.46
N PHE A 35 4.24 9.60 -8.59
CA PHE A 35 3.60 10.10 -9.80
C PHE A 35 2.55 9.13 -10.32
N ILE A 36 2.81 7.81 -10.31
CA ILE A 36 1.82 6.81 -10.71
C ILE A 36 0.54 6.94 -9.87
N ILE A 37 0.65 7.01 -8.54
CA ILE A 37 -0.52 7.14 -7.67
C ILE A 37 -1.28 8.44 -7.97
N PHE A 38 -0.56 9.55 -8.06
CA PHE A 38 -1.16 10.88 -8.26
C PHE A 38 -1.83 11.02 -9.63
N ILE A 39 -1.10 10.70 -10.71
CA ILE A 39 -1.60 10.82 -12.08
C ILE A 39 -2.72 9.82 -12.35
N THR A 40 -2.64 8.60 -11.81
CA THR A 40 -3.75 7.64 -11.97
C THR A 40 -5.04 8.16 -11.36
N ASN A 41 -5.01 8.77 -10.17
CA ASN A 41 -6.20 9.38 -9.58
C ASN A 41 -6.75 10.51 -10.44
N TYR A 42 -5.87 11.38 -10.95
CA TYR A 42 -6.26 12.46 -11.85
C TYR A 42 -6.91 11.96 -13.15
N VAL A 43 -6.29 10.97 -13.80
CA VAL A 43 -6.82 10.35 -15.02
C VAL A 43 -8.19 9.72 -14.77
N TYR A 44 -8.38 9.05 -13.63
CA TYR A 44 -9.68 8.46 -13.27
C TYR A 44 -10.77 9.51 -13.09
N LYS A 45 -10.50 10.56 -12.30
CA LYS A 45 -11.47 11.64 -12.05
C LYS A 45 -11.86 12.37 -13.34
N PHE A 46 -10.91 12.56 -14.26
CA PHE A 46 -11.14 13.35 -15.46
C PHE A 46 -11.74 12.55 -16.63
N PHE A 47 -11.27 11.33 -16.86
CA PHE A 47 -11.65 10.55 -18.05
C PHE A 47 -12.64 9.43 -17.77
N LEU A 48 -12.66 8.87 -16.56
CA LEU A 48 -13.36 7.60 -16.30
C LEU A 48 -14.63 7.75 -15.46
N ASP A 49 -14.79 8.85 -14.72
CA ASP A 49 -16.06 9.23 -14.09
C ASP A 49 -17.07 9.80 -15.13
N SER A 50 -16.61 10.33 -16.27
CA SER A 50 -17.49 10.89 -17.31
C SER A 50 -18.06 9.86 -18.29
N GLU A 51 -17.39 8.72 -18.49
CA GLU A 51 -17.69 7.77 -19.59
C GLU A 51 -18.51 6.53 -19.18
N GLY A 52 -19.00 6.42 -17.94
CA GLY A 52 -19.92 5.33 -17.57
C GLY A 52 -19.32 3.93 -17.68
N ILE A 53 -18.05 3.75 -17.33
CA ILE A 53 -17.38 2.43 -17.35
C ILE A 53 -18.07 1.48 -16.36
N LYS A 54 -18.55 0.33 -16.86
CA LYS A 54 -19.09 -0.76 -16.02
C LYS A 54 -18.11 -1.10 -14.89
N SER A 55 -18.56 -1.06 -13.64
CA SER A 55 -17.73 -1.24 -12.43
C SER A 55 -16.86 -2.51 -12.44
N GLN A 56 -17.30 -3.55 -13.14
CA GLN A 56 -16.58 -4.81 -13.28
C GLN A 56 -15.21 -4.68 -13.96
N ASN A 57 -15.00 -3.66 -14.81
CA ASN A 57 -13.75 -3.45 -15.54
C ASN A 57 -12.84 -2.38 -14.93
N GLN A 58 -13.31 -1.61 -13.94
CA GLN A 58 -12.54 -0.49 -13.35
C GLN A 58 -11.17 -0.95 -12.81
N LEU A 59 -11.10 -2.06 -12.08
CA LEU A 59 -9.82 -2.61 -11.59
C LEU A 59 -8.87 -3.01 -12.73
N LYS A 60 -9.39 -3.57 -13.83
CA LYS A 60 -8.56 -3.96 -14.99
C LYS A 60 -7.98 -2.72 -15.68
N VAL A 61 -8.81 -1.71 -15.92
CA VAL A 61 -8.40 -0.43 -16.49
C VAL A 61 -7.34 0.24 -15.59
N PHE A 62 -7.52 0.17 -14.28
CA PHE A 62 -6.57 0.74 -13.31
C PHE A 62 -5.20 0.07 -13.42
N ILE A 63 -5.15 -1.26 -13.45
CA ILE A 63 -3.91 -2.01 -13.61
C ILE A 63 -3.24 -1.66 -14.94
N VAL A 64 -4.00 -1.53 -16.03
CA VAL A 64 -3.47 -1.16 -17.35
C VAL A 64 -2.86 0.25 -17.33
N ILE A 65 -3.57 1.24 -16.78
CA ILE A 65 -3.06 2.62 -16.66
C ILE A 65 -1.78 2.67 -15.83
N VAL A 66 -1.79 2.01 -14.66
CA VAL A 66 -0.61 1.92 -13.78
C VAL A 66 0.56 1.26 -14.51
N ALA A 67 0.31 0.20 -15.29
CA ALA A 67 1.34 -0.49 -16.06
C ALA A 67 1.94 0.40 -17.16
N ILE A 68 1.09 1.10 -17.92
CA ILE A 68 1.52 2.05 -18.97
C ILE A 68 2.36 3.17 -18.36
N GLN A 69 1.90 3.79 -17.27
CA GLN A 69 2.65 4.84 -16.59
C GLN A 69 3.98 4.33 -16.04
N TYR A 70 3.99 3.13 -15.45
CA TYR A 70 5.21 2.50 -14.98
C TYR A 70 6.25 2.31 -16.09
N LEU A 71 5.82 1.86 -17.27
CA LEU A 71 6.69 1.71 -18.44
C LEU A 71 7.20 3.07 -18.93
N ALA A 72 6.32 4.05 -19.07
CA ALA A 72 6.66 5.41 -19.52
C ALA A 72 7.73 6.06 -18.62
N TYR A 73 7.50 6.07 -17.30
CA TYR A 73 8.48 6.62 -16.36
C TYR A 73 9.78 5.80 -16.31
N SER A 74 9.69 4.48 -16.48
CA SER A 74 10.90 3.66 -16.54
C SER A 74 11.73 3.96 -17.79
N ALA A 75 11.09 4.22 -18.94
CA ALA A 75 11.78 4.67 -20.16
C ALA A 75 12.47 6.02 -19.95
N ILE A 76 11.78 7.00 -19.33
CA ILE A 76 12.36 8.32 -18.99
C ILE A 76 13.60 8.16 -18.10
N LEU A 77 13.54 7.29 -17.08
CA LEU A 77 14.69 7.02 -16.20
C LEU A 77 15.86 6.36 -16.93
N ILE A 78 15.58 5.46 -17.89
CA ILE A 78 16.62 4.79 -18.69
C ILE A 78 17.33 5.80 -19.58
N ILE A 79 16.58 6.68 -20.27
CA ILE A 79 17.13 7.73 -21.14
C ILE A 79 18.04 8.66 -20.32
N ASN A 80 17.58 9.08 -19.14
CA ASN A 80 18.32 10.01 -18.27
C ASN A 80 19.34 9.31 -17.34
N LYS A 81 19.52 7.99 -17.45
CA LYS A 81 20.33 7.21 -16.50
C LYS A 81 21.77 7.69 -16.36
N LYS A 82 22.40 8.09 -17.49
CA LYS A 82 23.78 8.60 -17.49
C LYS A 82 23.87 9.91 -16.70
N PHE A 83 22.95 10.83 -16.95
CA PHE A 83 22.86 12.11 -16.24
C PHE A 83 22.60 11.91 -14.75
N LEU A 84 21.60 11.10 -14.39
CA LEU A 84 21.26 10.84 -12.99
C LEU A 84 22.41 10.22 -12.20
N LYS A 85 23.17 9.30 -12.81
CA LYS A 85 24.36 8.70 -12.19
C LYS A 85 25.55 9.66 -12.05
N SER A 86 25.56 10.77 -12.77
CA SER A 86 26.56 11.83 -12.62
C SER A 86 26.36 12.58 -11.30
N ILE A 87 25.10 12.75 -10.87
CA ILE A 87 24.73 13.42 -9.62
C ILE A 87 24.96 12.45 -8.44
N LYS A 88 26.21 12.35 -7.98
CA LYS A 88 26.57 11.55 -6.80
C LYS A 88 26.72 12.44 -5.57
N ILE A 89 26.18 11.99 -4.45
CA ILE A 89 26.45 12.62 -3.14
C ILE A 89 27.66 11.94 -2.50
N ASN A 90 28.86 12.31 -2.97
CA ASN A 90 30.17 11.97 -2.39
C ASN A 90 30.23 10.59 -1.69
N LYS A 91 30.73 10.51 -0.45
CA LYS A 91 30.93 9.24 0.28
C LYS A 91 29.63 8.54 0.70
N PHE A 92 28.48 9.20 0.62
CA PHE A 92 27.20 8.69 1.10
C PHE A 92 26.27 8.17 0.01
N ASP A 93 26.64 8.30 -1.28
CA ASP A 93 25.81 7.97 -2.44
C ASP A 93 25.16 6.57 -2.37
N LYS A 94 25.93 5.56 -1.95
CA LYS A 94 25.42 4.18 -1.83
C LYS A 94 24.52 3.97 -0.62
N LEU A 95 24.87 4.59 0.52
CA LEU A 95 24.08 4.48 1.75
C LEU A 95 22.73 5.16 1.60
N SER A 96 22.71 6.37 1.05
CA SER A 96 21.46 7.06 0.74
C SER A 96 20.66 6.30 -0.33
N GLY A 97 21.32 5.76 -1.36
CA GLY A 97 20.67 4.86 -2.32
C GLY A 97 19.93 3.69 -1.64
N MET A 98 20.54 3.06 -0.63
CA MET A 98 19.89 2.00 0.16
C MET A 98 18.68 2.51 0.94
N ILE A 99 18.79 3.67 1.61
CA ILE A 99 17.67 4.30 2.34
C ILE A 99 16.50 4.61 1.40
N PHE A 100 16.77 5.20 0.24
CA PHE A 100 15.73 5.48 -0.76
C PHE A 100 15.14 4.19 -1.36
N GLY A 101 15.93 3.12 -1.46
CA GLY A 101 15.43 1.79 -1.80
C GLY A 101 14.40 1.27 -0.79
N ILE A 102 14.65 1.45 0.51
CA ILE A 102 13.69 1.11 1.58
C ILE A 102 12.46 2.01 1.51
N MET A 103 12.64 3.33 1.39
CA MET A 103 11.52 4.28 1.29
C MET A 103 10.62 3.97 0.09
N LYS A 104 11.19 3.57 -1.05
CA LYS A 104 10.44 3.14 -2.24
C LYS A 104 9.52 1.96 -1.95
N LEU A 105 9.91 1.03 -1.07
CA LEU A 105 9.07 -0.11 -0.67
C LEU A 105 7.72 0.36 -0.14
N PHE A 106 7.69 1.47 0.61
CA PHE A 106 6.45 2.02 1.17
C PHE A 106 5.44 2.37 0.07
N PHE A 107 5.87 3.08 -0.98
CA PHE A 107 5.00 3.44 -2.11
C PHE A 107 4.56 2.20 -2.91
N VAL A 108 5.45 1.24 -3.11
CA VAL A 108 5.10 -0.03 -3.76
C VAL A 108 4.07 -0.81 -2.93
N ALA A 109 4.23 -0.83 -1.60
CA ALA A 109 3.32 -1.50 -0.69
C ALA A 109 1.92 -0.90 -0.73
N ILE A 110 1.79 0.42 -0.88
CA ILE A 110 0.49 1.09 -1.09
C ILE A 110 -0.18 0.58 -2.37
N ILE A 111 0.54 0.52 -3.50
CA ILE A 111 -0.02 0.04 -4.77
C ILE A 111 -0.46 -1.43 -4.65
N VAL A 112 0.38 -2.28 -4.06
CA VAL A 112 0.07 -3.70 -3.82
C VAL A 112 -1.15 -3.84 -2.90
N TYR A 113 -1.22 -3.05 -1.83
CA TYR A 113 -2.35 -3.02 -0.91
C TYR A 113 -3.66 -2.74 -1.65
N ILE A 114 -3.70 -1.70 -2.49
CA ILE A 114 -4.87 -1.35 -3.31
C ILE A 114 -5.31 -2.53 -4.19
N VAL A 115 -4.36 -3.13 -4.92
CA VAL A 115 -4.64 -4.26 -5.81
C VAL A 115 -5.19 -5.45 -5.03
N VAL A 116 -4.65 -5.72 -3.85
CA VAL A 116 -5.12 -6.82 -2.97
C VAL A 116 -6.51 -6.53 -2.41
N ILE A 117 -6.80 -5.30 -1.95
CA ILE A 117 -8.12 -4.93 -1.45
C ILE A 117 -9.16 -5.05 -2.57
N ALA A 118 -8.95 -4.37 -3.68
CA ALA A 118 -9.91 -4.36 -4.78
C ALA A 118 -10.04 -5.75 -5.42
N GLY A 119 -8.94 -6.52 -5.53
CA GLY A 119 -8.94 -7.89 -6.05
C GLY A 119 -9.62 -8.90 -5.13
N SER A 120 -9.56 -8.70 -3.82
CA SER A 120 -10.18 -9.60 -2.82
C SER A 120 -11.71 -9.61 -2.86
N LEU A 121 -12.34 -8.60 -3.47
CA LEU A 121 -13.79 -8.59 -3.70
C LEU A 121 -14.21 -9.60 -4.77
N LYS A 122 -13.32 -9.89 -5.73
CA LYS A 122 -13.60 -10.78 -6.86
C LYS A 122 -13.08 -12.20 -6.65
N SER A 123 -12.12 -12.43 -5.74
CA SER A 123 -11.49 -13.74 -5.54
C SER A 123 -11.40 -14.16 -4.08
N LYS A 124 -11.93 -15.35 -3.77
CA LYS A 124 -11.83 -15.98 -2.44
C LYS A 124 -10.37 -16.26 -2.04
N SER A 125 -9.52 -16.63 -2.99
CA SER A 125 -8.10 -16.90 -2.73
C SER A 125 -7.35 -15.64 -2.28
N ILE A 126 -7.55 -14.51 -2.98
CA ILE A 126 -6.96 -13.22 -2.61
C ILE A 126 -7.50 -12.74 -1.26
N LYS A 127 -8.81 -12.92 -1.01
CA LYS A 127 -9.43 -12.60 0.29
C LYS A 127 -8.80 -13.37 1.45
N ASN A 128 -8.51 -14.67 1.26
CA ASN A 128 -7.84 -15.49 2.28
C ASN A 128 -6.39 -15.06 2.49
N ALA A 129 -5.64 -14.80 1.42
CA ALA A 129 -4.26 -14.31 1.52
C ALA A 129 -4.17 -12.96 2.24
N ARG A 130 -5.11 -12.05 1.91
CA ARG A 130 -5.28 -10.73 2.53
C ARG A 130 -5.53 -10.85 4.03
N ASN A 131 -6.51 -11.65 4.45
CA ASN A 131 -6.88 -11.78 5.87
C ASN A 131 -5.78 -12.44 6.72
N LYS A 132 -4.95 -13.30 6.11
CA LYS A 132 -3.79 -13.95 6.77
C LYS A 132 -2.50 -13.11 6.73
N SER A 133 -2.52 -11.92 6.13
CA SER A 133 -1.32 -11.08 6.00
C SER A 133 -1.26 -10.03 7.11
N ILE A 134 -0.13 -10.03 7.82
CA ILE A 134 0.18 -9.04 8.85
C ILE A 134 0.47 -7.69 8.18
N CYS A 135 1.21 -7.68 7.05
CA CYS A 135 1.51 -6.46 6.30
C CYS A 135 0.25 -5.74 5.85
N ILE A 136 -0.76 -6.48 5.36
CA ILE A 136 -2.04 -5.87 4.98
C ILE A 136 -2.77 -5.30 6.20
N LYS A 137 -2.83 -6.02 7.33
CA LYS A 137 -3.44 -5.50 8.57
C LYS A 137 -2.79 -4.19 9.01
N ILE A 138 -1.45 -4.13 9.00
CA ILE A 138 -0.71 -2.91 9.33
C ILE A 138 -1.08 -1.77 8.36
N MET A 139 -1.07 -2.03 7.05
CA MET A 139 -1.43 -1.02 6.06
C MET A 139 -2.87 -0.53 6.22
N THR A 140 -3.82 -1.42 6.51
CA THR A 140 -5.23 -1.08 6.76
C THR A 140 -5.40 -0.08 7.90
N LYS A 141 -4.59 -0.17 8.96
CA LYS A 141 -4.62 0.78 10.09
C LYS A 141 -4.33 2.23 9.65
N TYR A 142 -3.47 2.40 8.65
CA TYR A 142 -3.07 3.72 8.13
C TYR A 142 -3.77 4.10 6.82
N ALA A 143 -4.45 3.15 6.16
CA ALA A 143 -4.98 3.31 4.81
C ALA A 143 -5.91 4.52 4.65
N LEU A 144 -6.78 4.78 5.64
CA LEU A 144 -7.74 5.91 5.60
C LEU A 144 -7.07 7.28 5.44
N ARG A 145 -5.80 7.44 5.84
CA ARG A 145 -5.09 8.72 5.66
C ARG A 145 -4.71 9.01 4.21
N PHE A 146 -4.73 7.99 3.37
CA PHE A 146 -4.29 8.06 1.98
C PHE A 146 -5.42 7.73 0.99
N THR A 147 -6.64 7.44 1.46
CA THR A 147 -7.74 7.01 0.60
C THR A 147 -8.14 8.06 -0.43
N ASP A 148 -8.05 9.34 -0.10
CA ASP A 148 -8.46 10.45 -0.98
C ASP A 148 -7.49 10.63 -2.17
N SER A 149 -6.29 10.06 -2.05
CA SER A 149 -5.30 10.00 -3.13
C SER A 149 -5.64 8.93 -4.17
N PHE A 150 -6.67 8.12 -3.95
CA PHE A 150 -7.07 7.04 -4.85
C PHE A 150 -8.35 7.39 -5.63
N PRO A 151 -8.57 6.74 -6.79
CA PRO A 151 -9.85 6.78 -7.48
C PRO A 151 -11.02 6.38 -6.57
N GLY A 152 -12.20 6.95 -6.79
CA GLY A 152 -13.37 6.77 -5.90
C GLY A 152 -13.80 5.31 -5.69
N PHE A 153 -13.64 4.44 -6.70
CA PHE A 153 -13.94 3.01 -6.53
C PHE A 153 -12.99 2.31 -5.54
N ILE A 154 -11.69 2.68 -5.54
CA ILE A 154 -10.69 2.16 -4.60
C ILE A 154 -10.94 2.74 -3.22
N GLU A 155 -11.23 4.03 -3.14
CA GLU A 155 -11.58 4.72 -1.89
C GLU A 155 -12.73 3.99 -1.16
N ASN A 156 -13.80 3.67 -1.89
CA ASN A 156 -14.96 2.95 -1.36
C ASN A 156 -14.60 1.53 -0.91
N ASP A 157 -13.83 0.79 -1.71
CA ASP A 157 -13.40 -0.57 -1.37
C ASP A 157 -12.51 -0.61 -0.12
N VAL A 158 -11.59 0.35 0.00
CA VAL A 158 -10.70 0.49 1.17
C VAL A 158 -11.50 0.90 2.40
N LYS A 159 -12.39 1.91 2.31
CA LYS A 159 -13.24 2.34 3.42
C LYS A 159 -14.10 1.19 3.94
N ARG A 160 -14.79 0.48 3.05
CA ARG A 160 -15.60 -0.70 3.40
C ARG A 160 -14.76 -1.77 4.09
N TYR A 161 -13.55 -2.04 3.59
CA TYR A 161 -12.69 -3.04 4.21
C TYR A 161 -12.23 -2.62 5.61
N VAL A 162 -11.77 -1.38 5.81
CA VAL A 162 -11.33 -0.87 7.11
C VAL A 162 -12.46 -0.94 8.14
N ILE A 163 -13.68 -0.49 7.77
CA ILE A 163 -14.86 -0.58 8.65
C ILE A 163 -15.12 -2.04 9.04
N SER A 164 -15.13 -2.95 8.06
CA SER A 164 -15.36 -4.38 8.32
C SER A 164 -14.30 -5.05 9.21
N GLN A 165 -13.06 -4.52 9.24
CA GLN A 165 -12.03 -5.02 10.15
C GLN A 165 -12.23 -4.47 11.56
N ARG A 166 -12.57 -3.19 11.69
CA ARG A 166 -12.88 -2.57 12.99
C ARG A 166 -14.09 -3.21 13.66
N GLU A 167 -15.15 -3.48 12.90
CA GLU A 167 -16.33 -4.18 13.42
C GLU A 167 -15.97 -5.58 13.95
N LYS A 168 -15.09 -6.31 13.26
CA LYS A 168 -14.62 -7.62 13.71
C LYS A 168 -13.75 -7.55 14.95
N GLU A 169 -12.89 -6.54 15.05
CA GLU A 169 -12.09 -6.30 16.26
C GLU A 169 -13.02 -6.03 17.44
N VAL A 170 -13.99 -5.12 17.30
CA VAL A 170 -14.97 -4.81 18.36
C VAL A 170 -15.80 -6.04 18.75
N ILE A 171 -16.29 -6.82 17.78
CA ILE A 171 -17.07 -8.04 18.08
C ILE A 171 -16.20 -9.06 18.82
N ASN A 172 -14.96 -9.25 18.40
CA ASN A 172 -14.05 -10.19 19.06
C ASN A 172 -13.69 -9.72 20.47
N ASP A 173 -13.48 -8.42 20.68
CA ASP A 173 -13.21 -7.85 22.00
C ASP A 173 -14.42 -8.08 22.92
N VAL A 174 -15.64 -7.79 22.45
CA VAL A 174 -16.88 -8.06 23.21
C VAL A 174 -17.04 -9.55 23.52
N LEU A 175 -16.80 -10.43 22.54
CA LEU A 175 -16.88 -11.88 22.76
C LEU A 175 -15.82 -12.36 23.76
N HIS A 176 -14.61 -11.82 23.70
CA HIS A 176 -13.54 -12.12 24.65
C HIS A 176 -13.92 -11.67 26.06
N ASP A 177 -14.53 -10.49 26.21
CA ASP A 177 -15.04 -10.00 27.50
C ASP A 177 -16.19 -10.86 28.03
N TYR A 178 -17.04 -11.44 27.16
CA TYR A 178 -18.08 -12.40 27.56
C TYR A 178 -17.51 -13.77 27.94
N GLU A 179 -16.51 -14.28 27.21
CA GLU A 179 -15.88 -15.58 27.49
C GLU A 179 -14.98 -15.54 28.71
N ASN A 180 -14.39 -14.39 28.99
CA ASN A 180 -13.45 -14.19 30.08
C ASN A 180 -13.80 -12.89 30.82
N PRO A 181 -14.94 -12.85 31.53
CA PRO A 181 -15.40 -11.64 32.20
C PRO A 181 -14.36 -11.19 33.21
N GLU A 182 -13.74 -10.03 32.95
CA GLU A 182 -13.01 -9.34 33.99
C GLU A 182 -14.01 -8.99 35.10
N PRO A 183 -13.70 -9.25 36.38
CA PRO A 183 -14.58 -8.85 37.46
C PRO A 183 -14.80 -7.35 37.37
N ASP A 184 -16.08 -6.97 37.29
CA ASP A 184 -16.50 -5.58 37.13
C ASP A 184 -15.74 -4.71 38.13
N LYS A 185 -15.09 -3.64 37.65
CA LYS A 185 -14.45 -2.65 38.56
C LYS A 185 -15.45 -2.04 39.55
N PHE A 186 -16.75 -2.22 39.33
CA PHE A 186 -17.85 -1.87 40.23
C PHE A 186 -18.13 -2.89 41.33
N GLU A 187 -17.73 -4.16 41.21
CA GLU A 187 -17.87 -5.15 42.29
C GLU A 187 -16.77 -5.00 43.34
N LYS A 188 -15.54 -4.63 42.93
CA LYS A 188 -14.44 -4.35 43.86
C LYS A 188 -14.66 -3.14 44.78
N SER A 189 -15.58 -2.22 44.44
CA SER A 189 -15.93 -1.09 45.31
C SER A 189 -17.07 -1.39 46.28
N LYS A 190 -17.75 -2.55 46.15
CA LYS A 190 -18.77 -3.00 47.12
C LYS A 190 -18.18 -3.81 48.28
N GLU A 191 -16.99 -4.38 48.14
CA GLU A 191 -16.30 -5.08 49.24
C GLU A 191 -15.52 -4.13 50.18
N ILE A 192 -15.53 -2.82 49.91
CA ILE A 192 -14.93 -1.79 50.75
C ILE A 192 -16.05 -0.84 51.23
N ASN A 193 -16.95 -1.34 52.07
CA ASN A 193 -17.79 -0.55 52.98
C ASN A 193 -18.38 -1.43 54.07
#